data_AF-A0A7C5JAD4-F1
#
_entry.id   AF-A0A7C5JAD4-F1
#
_cell.length_a   1.000
_cell.length_b   1.000
_cell.length_c   1.000
_cell.angle_alpha   90.00
_cell.angle_beta   90.00
_cell.angle_gamma   90.00
#
_symmetry.space_group_name_H-M   'P 1'
#
loop_
_entity.id
_entity.type
_entity.pdbx_description
1 polymer ?
#
loop_
_entity_poly.entity_id
_entity_poly.type
_entity_poly.pdbx_seq_one_letter_code
_entity_poly.pdbx_strand_id
1 'polypeptide(L)'
;AWAIAIYSVVVISIIADTFVKPVIIKVIKEDLLKSAVQINEMVIFFSILAGIGSYGVWGMILGPAITAFLIAMTKVYIEFNKDATST
;
A
#
# COMPACT_ATOMS: atom_id res chain seq x y z
N ALA A 1 4.54 31.55 23.17
CA ALA A 1 3.51 30.60 22.70
C ALA A 1 3.62 30.36 21.18
N TRP A 2 3.40 31.37 20.34
CA TRP A 2 3.41 31.23 18.87
C TRP A 2 4.75 30.77 18.26
N ALA A 3 5.88 31.20 18.82
CA ALA A 3 7.21 30.80 18.33
C ALA A 3 7.48 29.29 18.42
N ILE A 4 6.98 28.63 19.49
CA ILE A 4 7.19 27.20 19.73
C ILE A 4 6.30 26.39 18.77
N ALA A 5 5.08 26.87 18.51
CA ALA A 5 4.17 26.26 17.55
C ALA A 5 4.74 26.31 16.13
N ILE A 6 5.26 27.47 15.71
CA ILE A 6 5.87 27.63 14.37
C ILE A 6 7.13 26.77 14.25
N TYR A 7 7.99 26.77 15.26
CA TYR A 7 9.20 25.95 15.25
C TYR A 7 8.88 24.45 15.16
N SER A 8 7.91 23.98 15.95
CA SER A 8 7.46 22.59 15.93
C SER A 8 6.91 22.18 14.56
N VAL A 9 6.02 23.00 13.97
CA VAL A 9 5.43 22.70 12.64
C VAL A 9 6.51 22.68 11.55
N VAL A 10 7.43 23.64 11.55
CA VAL A 10 8.51 23.70 10.56
C VAL A 10 9.45 22.51 10.69
N VAL A 11 9.83 22.14 11.91
CA VAL A 11 10.73 21.00 12.17
C VAL A 11 10.07 19.69 11.78
N ILE A 12 8.79 19.48 12.13
CA ILE A 12 8.05 18.26 11.77
C ILE A 12 7.89 18.17 10.26
N SER A 13 7.50 19.25 9.58
CA SER A 13 7.35 19.25 8.12
C SER A 13 8.68 18.97 7.41
N ILE A 14 9.79 19.57 7.84
CA ILE A 14 11.10 19.32 7.22
C ILE A 14 11.54 17.89 7.46
N ILE A 15 11.48 17.38 8.69
CA ILE A 15 11.95 16.02 9.00
C ILE A 15 11.03 14.97 8.36
N ALA A 16 9.71 15.11 8.50
CA ALA A 16 8.76 14.16 7.93
C ALA A 16 8.82 14.17 6.40
N ASP A 17 8.84 15.34 5.76
CA ASP A 17 8.79 15.40 4.30
C ASP A 17 10.15 15.13 3.63
N THR A 18 11.27 15.41 4.31
CA THR A 18 12.63 15.26 3.73
C THR A 18 13.28 13.93 4.10
N PHE A 19 12.99 13.34 5.26
CA PHE A 19 13.61 12.09 5.69
C PHE A 19 12.65 10.91 5.69
N VAL A 20 11.45 11.08 6.25
CA VAL A 20 10.50 9.97 6.40
C VAL A 20 9.96 9.54 5.03
N LYS A 21 9.59 10.49 4.16
CA LYS A 21 9.16 10.18 2.77
C LYS A 21 10.18 9.35 1.98
N PRO A 22 11.46 9.72 1.82
CA PRO A 22 12.41 8.92 1.03
C PRO A 22 12.77 7.57 1.65
N VAL A 23 12.80 7.46 2.98
CA VAL A 23 13.04 6.18 3.66
C VAL A 23 11.89 5.21 3.38
N ILE A 24 10.64 5.65 3.53
CA ILE A 24 9.45 4.85 3.22
C ILE A 24 9.46 4.43 1.74
N ILE A 25 9.76 5.36 0.82
CA ILE A 25 9.82 5.05 -0.62
C ILE A 25 10.89 4.00 -0.91
N LYS A 26 12.10 4.10 -0.32
CA LYS A 26 13.16 3.10 -0.52
C LYS A 26 12.74 1.71 -0.05
N VAL A 27 12.18 1.60 1.16
CA VAL A 27 11.73 0.33 1.73
C VAL A 27 10.62 -0.31 0.88
N ILE A 28 9.64 0.48 0.45
CA ILE A 28 8.57 -0.01 -0.43
C ILE A 28 9.14 -0.44 -1.79
N LYS A 29 10.10 0.30 -2.36
CA LYS A 29 10.67 -0.01 -3.68
C LYS A 29 11.47 -1.32 -3.69
N GLU A 30 12.23 -1.59 -2.64
CA GLU A 30 13.20 -2.67 -2.61
C GLU A 30 12.54 -4.04 -2.40
N ASP A 31 11.51 -4.10 -1.54
CA ASP A 31 10.84 -5.36 -1.17
C ASP A 31 9.51 -5.61 -1.90
N LEU A 32 8.71 -4.58 -2.22
CA LEU A 32 7.34 -4.79 -2.74
C LEU A 32 7.24 -4.78 -4.27
N LEU A 33 8.17 -4.15 -4.99
CA LEU A 33 8.07 -4.00 -6.46
C LEU A 33 8.72 -5.13 -7.28
N LYS A 34 9.51 -6.02 -6.66
CA LYS A 34 10.12 -7.16 -7.38
C LYS A 34 9.10 -8.23 -7.77
N SER A 35 7.91 -8.24 -7.15
CA SER A 35 6.84 -9.17 -7.46
C SER A 35 5.58 -8.41 -7.85
N ALA A 36 5.64 -7.68 -8.97
CA ALA A 36 4.44 -7.17 -9.61
C ALA A 36 3.58 -8.36 -10.09
N VAL A 37 2.62 -8.76 -9.26
CA VAL A 37 1.51 -9.59 -9.71
C VAL A 37 0.89 -8.85 -10.89
N GLN A 38 0.76 -9.52 -12.03
CA GLN A 38 0.09 -8.97 -13.21
C GLN A 38 -1.42 -8.82 -12.88
N ILE A 39 -1.77 -7.72 -12.23
CA ILE A 39 -3.16 -7.37 -11.93
C ILE A 39 -3.70 -6.62 -13.14
N ASN A 40 -4.74 -7.17 -13.76
CA ASN A 40 -5.45 -6.55 -14.87
C ASN A 40 -5.98 -5.16 -14.48
N GLU A 41 -5.87 -4.19 -15.38
CA GLU A 41 -6.28 -2.79 -15.20
C GLU A 41 -7.74 -2.66 -14.76
N MET A 42 -8.62 -3.55 -15.24
CA MET A 42 -10.03 -3.59 -14.83
C MET A 42 -10.21 -3.85 -13.33
N VAL A 43 -9.39 -4.73 -12.75
CA VAL A 43 -9.45 -5.05 -11.31
C VAL A 43 -9.00 -3.86 -10.49
N ILE A 44 -7.95 -3.17 -10.93
CA ILE A 44 -7.47 -1.93 -10.30
C ILE A 44 -8.56 -0.86 -10.36
N PHE A 45 -9.21 -0.69 -11.51
CA PHE A 45 -10.28 0.29 -11.70
C PHE A 45 -11.46 0.06 -10.74
N PHE A 46 -11.99 -1.16 -10.66
CA PHE A 46 -13.09 -1.47 -9.72
C PHE A 46 -12.66 -1.34 -8.27
N SER A 47 -11.42 -1.69 -7.96
CA SER A 47 -10.89 -1.59 -6.60
C SER A 47 -10.71 -0.14 -6.15
N ILE A 48 -10.28 0.77 -7.04
CA ILE A 48 -10.29 2.21 -6.79
C ILE A 48 -11.71 2.73 -6.60
N LEU A 49 -12.65 2.36 -7.48
CA LEU A 49 -14.04 2.82 -7.40
C LEU A 49 -14.71 2.39 -6.08
N ALA A 50 -14.54 1.13 -5.70
CA ALA A 50 -15.03 0.60 -4.43
C ALA A 50 -14.33 1.25 -3.23
N GLY A 51 -13.01 1.40 -3.30
CA GLY A 51 -12.20 2.03 -2.26
C GLY A 51 -12.63 3.46 -2.00
N ILE A 52 -12.83 4.26 -3.06
CA ILE A 52 -13.32 5.64 -2.93
C ILE A 52 -14.69 5.68 -2.25
N GLY A 53 -15.58 4.74 -2.58
CA GLY A 53 -16.90 4.64 -1.95
C GLY A 53 -16.86 4.32 -0.45
N SER A 54 -15.88 3.51 0.01
CA SER A 54 -15.80 3.09 1.42
C SER A 54 -14.88 3.96 2.30
N TYR A 55 -13.79 4.48 1.75
CA TYR A 55 -12.72 5.17 2.49
C TYR A 55 -12.47 6.60 2.00
N GLY A 56 -13.29 7.11 1.08
CA GLY A 56 -13.14 8.45 0.50
C GLY A 56 -11.86 8.58 -0.32
N VAL A 57 -11.21 9.74 -0.28
CA VAL A 57 -10.02 10.04 -1.09
C VAL A 57 -8.88 9.03 -0.87
N TRP A 58 -8.70 8.54 0.36
CA TRP A 58 -7.69 7.51 0.69
C TRP A 58 -7.98 6.13 0.09
N GLY A 59 -9.24 5.91 -0.29
CA GLY A 59 -9.70 4.70 -0.95
C GLY A 59 -9.05 4.41 -2.30
N MET A 60 -8.54 5.44 -2.99
CA MET A 60 -7.80 5.28 -4.25
C MET A 60 -6.50 4.48 -4.07
N ILE A 61 -5.84 4.61 -2.93
CA ILE A 61 -4.61 3.89 -2.60
C ILE A 61 -4.94 2.59 -1.85
N LEU A 62 -5.85 2.67 -0.88
CA LEU A 62 -6.21 1.54 -0.02
C LEU A 62 -6.96 0.43 -0.77
N GLY A 63 -7.84 0.76 -1.72
CA GLY A 63 -8.62 -0.21 -2.48
C GLY A 63 -7.72 -1.25 -3.17
N PRO A 64 -6.88 -0.83 -4.14
CA PRO A 64 -5.98 -1.74 -4.86
C PRO A 64 -5.04 -2.52 -3.94
N ALA A 65 -4.56 -1.91 -2.85
CA ALA A 65 -3.68 -2.56 -1.89
C ALA A 65 -4.39 -3.72 -1.16
N ILE A 66 -5.62 -3.52 -0.70
CA ILE A 66 -6.41 -4.55 -0.02
C ILE A 66 -6.76 -5.69 -0.99
N THR A 67 -7.11 -5.38 -2.23
CA THR A 67 -7.38 -6.40 -3.26
C THR A 67 -6.13 -7.21 -3.58
N ALA A 68 -4.97 -6.57 -3.75
CA ALA A 68 -3.71 -7.26 -3.97
C ALA A 68 -3.34 -8.18 -2.80
N PHE A 69 -3.55 -7.73 -1.57
CA PHE A 69 -3.34 -8.53 -0.37
C PHE A 69 -4.24 -9.77 -0.33
N LEU A 70 -5.53 -9.61 -0.66
CA LEU A 70 -6.47 -10.73 -0.72
C LEU A 70 -6.07 -11.75 -1.79
N ILE A 71 -5.66 -11.30 -2.97
CA ILE A 71 -5.15 -12.18 -4.04
C ILE A 71 -3.90 -12.93 -3.57
N ALA A 72 -2.97 -12.26 -2.90
CA ALA A 72 -1.76 -12.87 -2.37
C ALA A 72 -2.08 -13.98 -1.35
N MET A 73 -2.96 -13.69 -0.38
CA MET A 73 -3.44 -14.68 0.60
C MET A 73 -4.11 -15.88 -0.06
N THR A 74 -4.94 -15.63 -1.09
CA THR A 74 -5.63 -16.68 -1.84
C THR A 74 -4.64 -17.56 -2.59
N LYS A 75 -3.61 -16.97 -3.20
CA LYS A 75 -2.54 -17.70 -3.89
C LYS A 75 -1.78 -18.61 -2.93
N VAL A 76 -1.39 -18.09 -1.76
CA VAL A 76 -0.72 -18.88 -0.71
C VAL A 76 -1.58 -20.06 -0.27
N TYR A 77 -2.89 -19.85 -0.08
CA TYR A 77 -3.81 -20.93 0.27
C TYR A 77 -3.90 -22.03 -0.81
N ILE A 78 -4.03 -21.64 -2.07
CA ILE A 78 -4.09 -22.57 -3.20
C ILE A 78 -2.80 -23.37 -3.31
N GLU A 79 -1.65 -22.70 -3.17
CA GLU A 79 -0.33 -23.32 -3.24
C GLU A 79 -0.14 -24.37 -2.13
N PHE A 80 -0.48 -24.00 -0.89
CA PHE A 80 -0.44 -24.91 0.26
C PHE A 80 -1.34 -26.15 0.07
N ASN A 81 -2.56 -25.96 -0.46
CA ASN A 81 -3.49 -27.07 -0.67
C ASN A 81 -3.13 -27.94 -1.89
N LYS A 82 -2.46 -27.37 -2.90
CA LYS A 82 -1.97 -28.10 -4.06
C LYS A 82 -0.85 -29.07 -3.69
N ASP A 83 0.03 -28.67 -2.77
CA ASP A 83 1.10 -29.52 -2.27
C ASP A 83 0.57 -30.68 -1.44
N ALA A 84 -0.50 -30.45 -0.66
CA ALA A 84 -1.18 -31.48 0.13
C ALA A 84 -1.92 -32.53 -0.72
N THR A 85 -2.22 -32.24 -1.99
CA THR A 85 -2.91 -33.17 -2.92
C THR A 85 -2.00 -33.75 -3.99
N SER A 86 -0.72 -33.34 -4.05
CA SER A 86 0.28 -33.90 -4.97
C SER A 86 1.18 -34.98 -4.34
N THR A 87 0.82 -35.48 -3.15
CA THR A 87 1.34 -36.71 -2.52
C THR A 87 0.24 -37.76 -2.48
#